data_AF-A0A159Z6J2-F1
#
_entry.id   AF-A0A159Z6J2-F1
#
_cell.length_a   1.000
_cell.length_b   1.000
_cell.length_c   1.000
_cell.angle_alpha   90.00
_cell.angle_beta   90.00
_cell.angle_gamma   90.00
#
_symmetry.space_group_name_H-M   'P 1'
#
loop_
_entity.id
_entity.type
_entity.pdbx_description
1 polymer ?
#
loop_
_entity_poly.entity_id
_entity_poly.type
_entity_poly.pdbx_seq_one_letter_code
_entity_poly.pdbx_strand_id
1 'polypeptide(L)' 'MSAPDRKAAARKAAFADRKLAFAGGQGRAADRLAAVLAPCRGQVLAGYMPMRTEIDPLPAMAAHLGQARAGASACR' A
#
# COMPACT_ATOMS: atom_id res chain seq x y z
N MET A 1 24.36 2.32 -18.75
CA MET A 1 23.75 2.34 -17.40
C MET A 1 23.12 0.98 -17.13
N SER A 2 23.57 0.25 -16.11
CA SER A 2 23.14 -1.14 -15.87
C SER A 2 21.74 -1.24 -15.25
N ALA A 3 21.18 -2.45 -15.15
CA ALA A 3 19.91 -2.65 -14.45
C ALA A 3 19.97 -2.28 -12.95
N PRO A 4 21.02 -2.65 -12.19
CA PRO A 4 21.23 -2.12 -10.83
C PRO A 4 21.27 -0.60 -10.76
N ASP A 5 22.01 0.05 -11.68
CA ASP A 5 22.15 1.53 -11.67
C ASP A 5 20.81 2.21 -11.94
N ARG A 6 20.03 1.70 -12.90
CA ARG A 6 18.67 2.19 -13.18
C ARG A 6 17.75 2.04 -11.97
N LYS A 7 17.83 0.91 -11.25
CA LYS A 7 17.04 0.71 -10.02
C LYS A 7 17.47 1.67 -8.90
N ALA A 8 18.77 1.92 -8.73
CA ALA A 8 19.27 2.85 -7.73
C ALA A 8 18.81 4.30 -8.01
N ALA A 9 18.92 4.75 -9.27
CA ALA A 9 18.44 6.05 -9.70
C ALA A 9 16.93 6.20 -9.49
N ALA A 10 16.13 5.21 -9.90
CA ALA A 10 14.68 5.22 -9.72
C ALA A 10 14.26 5.27 -8.24
N ARG A 11 14.93 4.51 -7.35
CA ARG A 11 14.66 4.56 -5.90
C ARG A 11 14.93 5.93 -5.31
N LYS A 12 16.02 6.59 -5.74
CA LYS A 12 16.37 7.93 -5.27
C LYS A 12 15.30 8.95 -5.70
N ALA A 13 14.87 8.91 -6.96
CA ALA A 13 13.80 9.78 -7.45
C ALA A 13 12.48 9.52 -6.71
N ALA A 14 12.05 8.26 -6.63
CA ALA A 14 10.80 7.88 -5.97
C ALA A 14 10.78 8.27 -4.48
N PHE A 15 11.92 8.24 -3.78
CA PHE A 15 11.97 8.67 -2.38
C PHE A 15 11.77 10.19 -2.23
N ALA A 16 12.30 10.99 -3.15
CA ALA A 16 12.09 12.44 -3.16
C ALA A 16 10.61 12.78 -3.44
N ASP A 17 10.03 12.15 -4.47
CA ASP A 17 8.62 12.34 -4.84
C ASP A 17 7.68 11.91 -3.71
N ARG A 18 7.97 10.76 -3.09
CA ARG A 18 7.19 10.24 -1.96
C ARG A 18 7.21 11.20 -0.76
N LYS A 19 8.35 11.85 -0.50
CA LYS A 19 8.46 12.86 0.57
C LYS A 19 7.56 14.07 0.29
N LEU A 20 7.52 14.54 -0.95
CA LEU A 20 6.68 15.66 -1.36
C LEU A 20 5.18 15.30 -1.26
N ALA A 21 4.80 14.14 -1.78
CA ALA A 21 3.43 13.64 -1.68
C ALA A 21 2.99 13.48 -0.23
N PHE A 22 3.86 12.92 0.63
CA PHE A 22 3.57 12.78 2.07
C PHE A 22 3.38 14.13 2.75
N ALA A 23 4.21 15.13 2.42
CA ALA A 23 4.07 16.49 2.96
C ALA A 23 2.78 17.18 2.49
N GLY A 24 2.29 16.85 1.29
CA GLY A 24 0.98 17.30 0.79
C GLY A 24 -0.23 16.61 1.45
N GLY A 25 0.01 15.64 2.33
CA GLY A 25 -1.02 14.86 2.99
C GLY A 25 -1.51 13.67 2.14
N GLN A 26 -2.21 12.75 2.80
CA GLN A 26 -2.60 11.47 2.18
C GLN A 26 -3.94 11.52 1.44
N GLY A 27 -4.70 12.61 1.62
CA GLY A 27 -6.02 12.80 1.01
C GLY A 27 -6.91 11.56 1.17
N ARG A 28 -7.39 11.04 0.04
CA ARG A 28 -8.29 9.87 -0.02
C ARG A 28 -7.57 8.57 -0.38
N ALA A 29 -6.28 8.44 -0.07
CA ALA A 29 -5.51 7.27 -0.43
C ALA A 29 -6.07 5.97 0.18
N ALA A 30 -6.43 6.01 1.48
CA ALA A 30 -7.03 4.86 2.15
C ALA A 30 -8.43 4.52 1.57
N ASP A 31 -9.27 5.51 1.25
CA ASP A 31 -10.57 5.27 0.61
C ASP A 31 -10.42 4.56 -0.73
N ARG A 32 -9.46 5.00 -1.55
CA ARG A 32 -9.19 4.39 -2.85
C ARG A 32 -8.73 2.95 -2.70
N LEU A 33 -7.85 2.68 -1.73
CA LEU A 33 -7.42 1.32 -1.42
C LEU A 33 -8.60 0.46 -0.94
N ALA A 34 -9.45 0.99 -0.06
CA ALA A 34 -10.63 0.27 0.42
C ALA A 34 -11.61 -0.06 -0.72
N ALA A 35 -11.82 0.85 -1.67
CA ALA A 35 -12.66 0.60 -2.85
C ALA A 35 -12.12 -0.53 -3.73
N VAL A 36 -10.79 -0.57 -3.94
CA VAL A 36 -10.12 -1.65 -4.69
C VAL A 36 -10.23 -2.99 -3.96
N LEU A 37 -10.16 -2.98 -2.63
CA LEU A 37 -10.24 -4.19 -1.79
C LEU A 37 -11.68 -4.66 -1.53
N ALA A 38 -12.70 -3.85 -1.86
CA ALA A 38 -14.09 -4.14 -1.56
C ALA A 38 -14.59 -5.49 -2.13
N PRO A 39 -14.25 -5.90 -3.37
CA PRO A 39 -14.65 -7.22 -3.90
C PRO A 39 -14.07 -8.40 -3.12
N CYS A 40 -12.95 -8.18 -2.41
CA CYS A 40 -12.20 -9.21 -1.70
C CYS A 40 -12.48 -9.21 -0.19
N ARG A 41 -13.45 -8.42 0.27
CA ARG A 41 -13.70 -8.16 1.70
C ARG A 41 -13.85 -9.45 2.50
N GLY A 42 -13.21 -9.51 3.67
CA GLY A 42 -13.22 -10.67 4.56
C GLY A 42 -12.28 -11.81 4.18
N GLN A 43 -11.59 -11.73 3.04
CA GLN A 43 -10.53 -12.68 2.68
C GLN A 43 -9.21 -12.35 3.39
N VAL A 44 -8.25 -13.26 3.34
CA VAL A 44 -6.91 -13.02 3.91
C VAL A 44 -6.20 -11.95 3.10
N LEU A 45 -5.74 -10.90 3.79
CA LEU A 45 -5.00 -9.79 3.20
C LEU A 45 -3.59 -9.71 3.81
N ALA A 46 -2.57 -9.70 2.95
CA ALA A 46 -1.22 -9.32 3.37
C ALA A 46 -1.17 -7.80 3.56
N GLY A 47 -0.83 -7.37 4.78
CA GLY A 47 -0.69 -5.96 5.15
C GLY A 47 0.73 -5.59 5.53
N TYR A 48 1.00 -4.29 5.64
CA TYR A 48 2.26 -3.77 6.19
C TYR A 48 1.99 -2.57 7.09
N MET A 49 2.91 -2.31 8.02
CA MET A 49 2.90 -1.08 8.82
C MET A 49 3.65 0.02 8.06
N PRO A 50 3.05 1.19 7.83
CA PRO A 50 3.68 2.24 7.04
C PRO A 50 4.95 2.76 7.74
N MET A 51 6.01 3.01 6.97
CA MET A 51 7.24 3.61 7.49
C MET A 51 7.59 4.95 6.86
N ARG A 52 8.07 5.88 7.69
CA ARG A 52 8.58 7.20 7.29
C ARG A 52 7.55 8.00 6.47
N THR A 53 7.74 8.06 5.16
CA THR A 53 6.95 8.87 4.23
C THR A 53 5.98 8.01 3.42
N GLU A 54 5.67 6.80 3.88
CA GLU A 54 4.70 5.92 3.23
C GLU A 54 3.27 6.41 3.46
N ILE A 55 2.41 6.11 2.49
CA ILE A 55 0.96 6.26 2.65
C ILE A 55 0.51 5.26 3.71
N ASP A 56 -0.43 5.65 4.55
CA ASP A 56 -0.97 4.82 5.61
C ASP A 56 -2.07 3.88 5.07
N PRO A 57 -1.82 2.55 4.97
CA PRO A 57 -2.84 1.60 4.56
C PRO A 57 -3.75 1.16 5.72
N LEU A 58 -3.43 1.51 6.98
CA LEU A 58 -4.11 1.00 8.17
C LEU A 58 -5.62 1.21 8.13
N PRO A 59 -6.16 2.38 7.72
CA PRO A 59 -7.61 2.57 7.69
C PRO A 59 -8.31 1.63 6.69
N ALA A 60 -7.68 1.37 5.53
CA ALA A 60 -8.22 0.46 4.53
C ALA A 60 -8.13 -1.00 4.97
N MET A 61 -7.03 -1.39 5.62
CA MET A 61 -6.87 -2.74 6.18
C MET A 61 -7.85 -3.00 7.31
N ALA A 62 -8.06 -2.02 8.21
CA ALA A 62 -9.08 -2.10 9.25
C ALA A 62 -10.48 -2.27 8.66
N ALA A 63 -10.79 -1.55 7.58
CA ALA A 63 -12.06 -1.68 6.87
C ALA A 63 -12.21 -3.00 6.09
N HIS A 64 -11.14 -3.76 5.85
CA HIS A 64 -11.18 -5.00 5.09
C HIS A 64 -11.71 -6.20 5.90
N LEU A 65 -11.57 -6.16 7.24
CA LEU A 65 -12.03 -7.19 8.19
C LEU A 65 -11.51 -8.63 7.93
N GLY A 66 -10.53 -8.79 7.05
CA GLY A 66 -9.91 -10.07 6.74
C GLY A 66 -8.98 -10.55 7.85
N GLN A 67 -9.34 -11.61 8.55
CA GLN A 67 -8.44 -12.25 9.52
C GLN A 67 -7.55 -13.25 8.78
N ALA A 68 -6.27 -13.34 9.12
CA ALA A 68 -5.38 -14.38 8.61
C ALA A 68 -5.84 -15.75 9.15
N ARG A 69 -6.78 -16.40 8.46
CA ARG A 69 -7.09 -17.82 8.67
C ARG A 69 -6.28 -18.66 7.70
N ALA A 70 -5.73 -19.77 8.18
CA ALA A 70 -5.02 -20.75 7.36
C ALA A 70 -5.99 -21.35 6.32
N GLY A 71 -6.00 -20.77 5.11
CA GLY A 71 -6.91 -21.16 4.03
C GLY A 71 -7.31 -19.94 3.19
N ALA A 72 -6.46 -19.54 2.25
CA ALA A 72 -6.73 -18.42 1.36
C ALA A 72 -7.71 -18.85 0.26
N SER A 73 -8.96 -18.36 0.33
CA SER A 73 -9.79 -18.26 -0.87
C SER A 73 -9.33 -17.01 -1.62
N ALA A 74 -9.06 -17.13 -2.92
CA ALA A 74 -8.58 -16.03 -3.74
C ALA A 74 -9.75 -15.17 -4.25
N CYS A 75 -9.56 -13.86 -4.20
CA CYS A 75 -10.45 -12.89 -4.82
C CYS A 75 -10.30 -13.02 -6.34
N ARG A 76 -11.39 -13.37 -7.01
CA ARG A 76 -11.45 -13.50 -8.47
C ARG A 76 -11.60 -12.15 -9.13
#